data_AF-A0A8H4K7I3-F1
#
_entry.id   AF-A0A8H4K7I3-F1
#
_cell.length_a   1.000
_cell.length_b   1.000
_cell.length_c   1.000
_cell.angle_alpha   90.00
_cell.angle_beta   90.00
_cell.angle_gamma   90.00
#
_symmetry.space_group_name_H-M   'P 1'
#
loop_
_entity.id
_entity.type
_entity.pdbx_description
1 polymer ?
#
loop_
_entity_poly.entity_id
_entity_poly.type
_entity_poly.pdbx_seq_one_letter_code
_entity_poly.pdbx_strand_id
1 'polypeptide(L)'
;MKAATSQEHSEPRPEQEQLNEISRHFYYVRKREVRMYPGAKALLKMSVQKYMAKYEVEFLGDDQRLRVSVPLEVIMKDSEERFHCVMEISDAMMKAKLLTFFRTDAIENAKNQVQISQIRISGLERRDASTTQEREELKVALDMLRIHEEAMARQKRFLEEWKS
;
A
#
# COMPACT_ATOMS: atom_id res chain seq x y z
N MET A 1 25.55 -20.74 -36.38
CA MET A 1 25.47 -19.43 -35.67
C MET A 1 24.19 -19.43 -34.86
N LYS A 2 24.26 -19.46 -33.52
CA LYS A 2 23.11 -19.24 -32.64
C LYS A 2 23.29 -17.86 -32.02
N ALA A 3 22.34 -16.96 -32.30
CA ALA A 3 22.28 -15.66 -31.62
C ALA A 3 21.87 -15.92 -30.16
N ALA A 4 22.74 -15.56 -29.23
CA ALA A 4 22.40 -15.49 -27.82
C ALA A 4 21.58 -14.22 -27.60
N THR A 5 20.30 -14.38 -27.32
CA THR A 5 19.46 -13.32 -26.78
C THR A 5 19.93 -13.06 -25.35
N SER A 6 20.83 -12.09 -25.18
CA SER A 6 21.09 -11.51 -23.87
C SER A 6 19.82 -10.81 -23.40
N GLN A 7 19.06 -11.45 -22.52
CA GLN A 7 18.15 -10.72 -21.64
C GLN A 7 19.03 -9.92 -20.69
N GLU A 8 19.31 -8.67 -21.05
CA GLU A 8 19.79 -7.70 -20.08
C GLU A 8 18.71 -7.58 -19.00
N HIS A 9 18.96 -8.22 -17.85
CA HIS A 9 18.27 -7.87 -16.61
C HIS A 9 18.63 -6.43 -16.31
N SER A 10 17.78 -5.51 -16.77
CA SER A 10 17.87 -4.10 -16.40
C SER A 10 17.70 -4.05 -14.88
N GLU A 11 18.69 -3.48 -14.18
CA GLU A 11 18.54 -3.19 -12.75
C GLU A 11 17.23 -2.40 -12.54
N PRO A 12 16.45 -2.70 -11.48
CA PRO A 12 15.23 -1.97 -11.21
C PRO A 12 15.57 -0.50 -11.03
N ARG A 13 14.89 0.36 -11.78
CA ARG A 13 15.10 1.81 -11.69
C ARG A 13 14.82 2.27 -10.25
N PRO A 14 15.53 3.30 -9.73
CA PRO A 14 15.29 3.81 -8.37
C PRO A 14 13.82 4.17 -8.09
N GLU A 15 13.09 4.64 -9.11
CA GLU A 15 11.65 4.90 -8.97
C GLU A 15 10.85 3.61 -8.74
N GLN A 16 11.21 2.51 -9.40
CA GLN A 16 10.53 1.22 -9.25
C GLN A 16 10.76 0.63 -7.86
N GLU A 17 11.97 0.75 -7.32
CA GLU A 17 12.28 0.34 -5.94
C GLU A 17 11.43 1.12 -4.93
N GLN A 18 11.35 2.44 -5.09
CA GLN A 18 10.54 3.29 -4.22
C GLN A 18 9.04 2.97 -4.34
N LEU A 19 8.55 2.72 -5.56
CA LEU A 19 7.16 2.30 -5.80
C LEU A 19 6.85 0.96 -5.15
N ASN A 20 7.77 -0.01 -5.24
CA ASN A 20 7.63 -1.33 -4.62
C ASN A 20 7.58 -1.20 -3.09
N GLU A 21 8.46 -0.38 -2.52
CA GLU A 21 8.50 -0.18 -1.07
C GLU A 21 7.22 0.46 -0.54
N ILE A 22 6.71 1.52 -1.19
CA ILE A 22 5.42 2.12 -0.79
C ILE A 22 4.27 1.12 -0.96
N SER A 23 4.30 0.34 -2.05
CA SER A 23 3.24 -0.59 -2.44
C SER A 23 3.09 -1.79 -1.51
N ARG A 24 4.12 -2.14 -0.75
CA ARG A 24 4.12 -3.34 0.09
C ARG A 24 3.53 -3.13 1.48
N HIS A 25 3.26 -1.89 1.88
CA HIS A 25 2.77 -1.56 3.21
C HIS A 25 1.28 -1.20 3.23
N PHE A 26 0.53 -1.92 4.04
CA PHE A 26 -0.89 -1.68 4.29
C PHE A 26 -1.10 -1.21 5.72
N TYR A 27 -1.86 -0.13 5.88
CA TYR A 27 -2.05 0.52 7.17
C TYR A 27 -3.51 0.42 7.63
N TYR A 28 -3.68 0.15 8.91
CA TYR A 28 -4.96 0.12 9.59
C TYR A 28 -4.91 0.97 10.85
N VAL A 29 -6.04 1.54 11.21
CA VAL A 29 -6.22 2.42 12.37
C VAL A 29 -7.26 1.82 13.33
N ARG A 30 -7.03 2.00 14.63
CA ARG A 30 -7.89 1.49 15.70
C ARG A 30 -9.28 2.12 15.67
N LYS A 31 -10.31 1.29 15.75
CA LYS A 31 -11.71 1.68 15.98
C LYS A 31 -11.92 2.11 17.43
N ARG A 32 -11.98 3.41 17.68
CA ARG A 32 -12.10 3.97 19.04
C ARG A 32 -13.40 3.54 19.75
N GLU A 33 -14.44 3.29 18.97
CA GLU A 33 -15.77 2.87 19.39
C GLU A 33 -15.84 1.42 19.89
N VAL A 34 -14.87 0.58 19.52
CA VAL A 34 -14.81 -0.82 19.95
C VAL A 34 -13.92 -0.91 21.17
N ARG A 35 -14.41 -1.35 22.34
CA ARG A 35 -13.55 -1.58 23.51
C ARG A 35 -12.77 -2.88 23.36
N MET A 36 -11.45 -2.85 23.58
CA MET A 36 -10.66 -4.07 23.72
C MET A 36 -10.73 -4.56 25.17
N TYR A 37 -11.13 -5.81 25.37
CA TYR A 37 -11.15 -6.44 26.68
C TYR A 37 -9.74 -6.85 27.14
N PRO A 38 -9.51 -7.07 28.44
CA PRO A 38 -8.22 -7.54 28.95
C PRO A 38 -7.79 -8.85 28.28
N GLY A 39 -6.59 -8.90 27.73
CA GLY A 39 -6.08 -10.06 26.98
C GLY A 39 -6.41 -10.07 25.48
N ALA A 40 -7.27 -9.17 24.98
CA ALA A 40 -7.53 -9.04 23.55
C ALA A 40 -6.26 -8.77 22.74
N LYS A 41 -5.33 -7.96 23.28
CA LYS A 41 -4.02 -7.70 22.64
C LYS A 41 -3.18 -8.97 22.48
N ALA A 42 -3.13 -9.80 23.52
CA ALA A 42 -2.39 -11.08 23.47
C ALA A 42 -3.05 -12.04 22.46
N LEU A 43 -4.37 -12.16 22.50
CA LEU A 43 -5.12 -13.00 21.56
C LEU A 43 -4.95 -12.53 20.11
N LEU A 44 -4.97 -11.22 19.87
CA LEU A 44 -4.71 -10.64 18.56
C LEU A 44 -3.30 -10.97 18.09
N LYS A 45 -2.27 -10.73 18.92
CA LYS A 45 -0.88 -11.09 18.59
C LYS A 45 -0.75 -12.57 18.22
N MET A 46 -1.33 -13.47 19.02
CA MET A 46 -1.32 -14.91 18.73
C MET A 46 -2.08 -15.26 17.43
N SER A 47 -3.24 -14.66 17.21
CA SER A 47 -4.06 -14.91 16.02
C SER A 47 -3.37 -14.43 14.75
N VAL A 48 -2.71 -13.27 14.82
CA VAL A 48 -1.87 -12.73 13.74
C VAL A 48 -0.74 -13.69 13.43
N GLN A 49 0.03 -14.12 14.42
CA GLN A 49 1.12 -15.08 14.19
C GLN A 49 0.62 -16.39 13.58
N LYS A 50 -0.58 -16.85 13.96
CA LYS A 50 -1.18 -18.07 13.41
C LYS A 50 -1.60 -17.93 11.94
N TYR A 51 -2.22 -16.82 11.54
CA TYR A 51 -2.84 -16.68 10.21
C TYR A 51 -2.02 -15.85 9.22
N MET A 52 -1.07 -15.05 9.71
CA MET A 52 -0.33 -14.05 8.93
C MET A 52 1.18 -14.24 9.04
N ALA A 53 1.69 -15.43 9.40
CA ALA A 53 3.12 -15.68 9.61
C ALA A 53 4.04 -15.26 8.44
N LYS A 54 3.51 -15.26 7.21
CA LYS A 54 4.23 -14.83 5.99
C LYS A 54 4.25 -13.30 5.78
N TYR A 55 3.42 -12.55 6.51
CA TYR A 55 3.38 -11.10 6.48
C TYR A 55 4.02 -10.55 7.74
N GLU A 56 4.81 -9.50 7.60
CA GLU A 56 5.32 -8.79 8.77
C GLU A 56 4.23 -7.88 9.33
N VAL A 57 3.98 -7.94 10.63
CA VAL A 57 2.92 -7.15 11.27
C VAL A 57 3.50 -6.37 12.44
N GLU A 58 3.33 -5.06 12.40
CA GLU A 58 3.83 -4.13 13.42
C GLU A 58 2.70 -3.27 13.98
N PHE A 59 2.63 -3.19 15.31
CA PHE A 59 1.75 -2.24 16.01
C PHE A 59 2.51 -0.93 16.25
N LEU A 60 1.92 0.18 15.82
CA LEU A 60 2.53 1.52 15.85
C LEU A 60 1.70 2.46 16.74
N GLY A 61 2.39 3.45 17.34
CA GLY A 61 1.76 4.53 18.09
C GLY A 61 0.82 4.05 19.19
N ASP A 62 1.35 3.31 20.17
CA ASP A 62 0.58 2.75 21.29
C ASP A 62 -0.60 1.86 20.84
N ASP A 63 -0.32 0.98 19.87
CA ASP A 63 -1.28 0.08 19.21
C ASP A 63 -2.46 0.79 18.54
N GLN A 64 -2.39 2.10 18.29
CA GLN A 64 -3.43 2.83 17.56
C GLN A 64 -3.40 2.57 16.06
N ARG A 65 -2.26 2.10 15.54
CA ARG A 65 -2.08 1.75 14.14
C ARG A 65 -1.47 0.37 14.00
N LEU A 66 -1.79 -0.28 12.90
CA LEU A 66 -1.25 -1.57 12.50
C LEU A 66 -0.70 -1.44 11.09
N ARG A 67 0.56 -1.83 10.90
CA ARG A 67 1.19 -1.97 9.58
C ARG A 67 1.32 -3.44 9.25
N VAL A 68 0.91 -3.82 8.04
CA VAL A 68 1.12 -5.14 7.46
C VAL A 68 2.03 -4.96 6.25
N SER A 69 3.18 -5.66 6.23
CA SER A 69 4.14 -5.63 5.13
C SER A 69 4.10 -6.93 4.34
N VAL A 70 4.04 -6.81 3.02
CA VAL A 70 4.15 -7.92 2.08
C VAL A 70 5.62 -8.17 1.72
N PRO A 71 6.07 -9.43 1.63
CA PRO A 71 7.41 -9.75 1.12
C PRO A 71 7.67 -9.09 -0.23
N LEU A 72 8.88 -8.54 -0.42
CA LEU A 72 9.20 -7.75 -1.60
C LEU A 72 9.10 -8.59 -2.88
N GLU A 73 9.44 -9.87 -2.77
CA GLU A 73 9.40 -10.87 -3.86
C GLU A 73 7.99 -11.08 -4.41
N VAL A 74 6.95 -10.80 -3.62
CA VAL A 74 5.55 -10.87 -4.06
C VAL A 74 5.13 -9.60 -4.78
N ILE A 75 5.66 -8.44 -4.38
CA ILE A 75 5.33 -7.14 -4.97
C ILE A 75 6.03 -6.91 -6.31
N MET A 76 7.19 -7.54 -6.51
CA MET A 76 7.94 -7.48 -7.77
C MET A 76 7.29 -8.28 -8.91
N LYS A 77 6.22 -9.03 -8.63
CA LYS A 77 5.53 -9.85 -9.62
C LYS A 77 4.41 -9.09 -10.33
N ASP A 78 3.75 -9.75 -11.27
CA ASP A 78 2.69 -9.15 -12.07
C ASP A 78 1.50 -8.62 -11.24
N SER A 79 0.64 -7.84 -11.90
CA SER A 79 -0.51 -7.20 -11.28
C SER A 79 -1.55 -8.17 -10.71
N GLU A 80 -1.66 -9.38 -11.26
CA GLU A 80 -2.63 -10.39 -10.83
C GLU A 80 -2.18 -11.01 -9.50
N GLU A 81 -0.90 -11.36 -9.38
CA GLU A 81 -0.32 -11.81 -8.11
C GLU A 81 -0.45 -10.76 -7.01
N ARG A 82 -0.24 -9.48 -7.34
CA ARG A 82 -0.45 -8.38 -6.40
C ARG A 82 -1.91 -8.29 -5.93
N PHE A 83 -2.88 -8.45 -6.83
CA PHE A 83 -4.30 -8.45 -6.47
C PHE A 83 -4.63 -9.62 -5.54
N HIS A 84 -4.13 -10.82 -5.84
CA HIS A 84 -4.29 -11.98 -4.95
C HIS A 84 -3.71 -11.72 -3.57
N CYS A 85 -2.53 -11.09 -3.47
CA CYS A 85 -1.94 -10.75 -2.18
C CYS A 85 -2.84 -9.81 -1.35
N VAL A 86 -3.48 -8.81 -1.98
CA VAL A 86 -4.44 -7.93 -1.27
C VAL A 86 -5.61 -8.72 -0.70
N MET A 87 -6.13 -9.67 -1.48
CA MET A 87 -7.23 -10.54 -1.04
C MET A 87 -6.81 -11.48 0.10
N GLU A 88 -5.62 -12.06 0.01
CA GLU A 88 -5.07 -12.91 1.07
C GLU A 88 -4.84 -12.14 2.38
N ILE A 89 -4.33 -10.90 2.31
CA ILE A 89 -4.19 -10.03 3.49
C ILE A 89 -5.56 -9.80 4.12
N SER A 90 -6.57 -9.45 3.31
CA SER A 90 -7.93 -9.21 3.79
C SER A 90 -8.53 -10.44 4.50
N ASP A 91 -8.39 -11.62 3.91
CA ASP A 91 -8.83 -12.89 4.50
C ASP A 91 -8.09 -13.21 5.80
N ALA A 92 -6.77 -13.02 5.83
CA ALA A 92 -5.99 -13.27 7.03
C ALA A 92 -6.34 -12.29 8.17
N MET A 93 -6.59 -11.01 7.85
CA MET A 93 -7.09 -10.00 8.80
C MET A 93 -8.46 -10.37 9.36
N MET A 94 -9.33 -10.96 8.53
CA MET A 94 -10.65 -11.46 8.95
C MET A 94 -10.52 -12.67 9.88
N LYS A 95 -9.72 -13.67 9.51
CA LYS A 95 -9.45 -14.87 10.33
C LYS A 95 -8.81 -14.53 11.67
N ALA A 96 -7.92 -13.54 11.69
CA ALA A 96 -7.29 -13.03 12.90
C ALA A 96 -8.20 -12.12 13.75
N LYS A 97 -9.46 -11.89 13.32
CA LYS A 97 -10.42 -10.97 13.97
C LYS A 97 -9.88 -9.54 14.11
N LEU A 98 -8.92 -9.13 13.28
CA LEU A 98 -8.36 -7.79 13.34
C LEU A 98 -9.33 -6.74 12.82
N LEU A 99 -10.16 -7.08 11.82
CA LEU A 99 -11.21 -6.18 11.31
C LEU A 99 -12.27 -5.83 12.37
N THR A 100 -12.37 -6.58 13.47
CA THR A 100 -13.20 -6.20 14.62
C THR A 100 -12.64 -4.97 15.33
N PHE A 101 -11.32 -4.83 15.42
CA PHE A 101 -10.67 -3.77 16.20
C PHE A 101 -10.06 -2.66 15.34
N PHE A 102 -9.70 -2.96 14.10
CA PHE A 102 -9.01 -2.05 13.20
C PHE A 102 -9.81 -1.90 11.90
N ARG A 103 -9.68 -0.73 11.28
CA ARG A 103 -10.20 -0.43 9.94
C ARG A 103 -9.07 0.09 9.07
N THR A 104 -9.19 -0.02 7.75
CA THR A 104 -8.19 0.53 6.83
C THR A 104 -7.96 2.02 7.12
N ASP A 105 -6.71 2.43 7.17
CA ASP A 105 -6.33 3.83 7.34
C ASP A 105 -6.49 4.56 6.00
N ALA A 106 -7.69 5.10 5.77
CA ALA A 106 -8.03 5.76 4.51
C ALA A 106 -7.13 6.96 4.19
N ILE A 107 -6.63 7.66 5.21
CA ILE A 107 -5.73 8.80 5.04
C ILE A 107 -4.36 8.30 4.58
N GLU A 108 -3.79 7.29 5.24
CA GLU A 108 -2.50 6.75 4.83
C GLU A 108 -2.57 6.09 3.46
N ASN A 109 -3.66 5.39 3.15
CA ASN A 109 -3.88 4.85 1.81
C ASN A 109 -3.92 5.97 0.75
N ALA A 110 -4.63 7.07 1.01
CA ALA A 110 -4.66 8.21 0.08
C ALA A 110 -3.29 8.86 -0.10
N LYS A 111 -2.49 8.98 0.97
CA LYS A 111 -1.09 9.45 0.90
C LYS A 111 -0.23 8.56 0.01
N ASN A 112 -0.30 7.24 0.21
CA ASN A 112 0.47 6.30 -0.60
C ASN A 112 0.13 6.42 -2.08
N GLN A 113 -1.15 6.59 -2.44
CA GLN A 113 -1.57 6.75 -3.84
C GLN A 113 -1.08 8.07 -4.46
N VAL A 114 -1.09 9.17 -3.70
CA VAL A 114 -0.50 10.44 -4.15
C VAL A 114 1.01 10.28 -4.38
N GLN A 115 1.73 9.69 -3.42
CA GLN A 115 3.18 9.51 -3.54
C GLN A 115 3.55 8.61 -4.72
N ILE A 116 2.81 7.50 -4.93
CA ILE A 116 2.98 6.63 -6.11
C ILE A 116 2.80 7.41 -7.40
N SER A 117 1.77 8.25 -7.48
CA SER A 117 1.47 9.05 -8.68
C SER A 117 2.56 10.09 -8.93
N GLN A 118 3.04 10.77 -7.88
CA GLN A 118 4.15 11.72 -7.96
C GLN A 118 5.43 11.06 -8.46
N ILE A 119 5.80 9.89 -7.93
CA ILE A 119 7.00 9.15 -8.39
C ILE A 119 6.88 8.77 -9.86
N ARG A 120 5.70 8.31 -10.31
CA ARG A 120 5.45 7.98 -11.71
C ARG A 120 5.59 9.19 -12.62
N ILE A 121 4.99 10.32 -12.24
CA ILE A 121 5.10 11.60 -12.97
C ILE A 121 6.56 12.03 -13.06
N SER A 122 7.26 12.13 -11.93
CA SER A 122 8.67 12.54 -11.91
C SER A 122 9.56 11.61 -12.75
N GLY A 123 9.29 10.30 -12.73
CA GLY A 123 9.99 9.34 -13.58
C GLY A 123 9.75 9.58 -15.07
N LEU A 124 8.53 9.93 -15.48
CA LEU A 124 8.18 10.25 -16.86
C LEU A 124 8.76 11.60 -17.31
N GLU A 125 8.71 12.62 -16.44
CA GLU A 125 9.29 13.95 -16.69
C GLU A 125 10.81 13.89 -16.86
N ARG A 126 11.52 13.12 -16.03
CA ARG A 126 12.98 12.92 -16.17
C ARG A 126 13.38 12.27 -17.50
N ARG A 127 12.48 11.47 -18.07
CA ARG A 127 12.68 10.81 -19.38
C ARG A 127 12.25 11.69 -20.54
N ASP A 128 11.79 12.91 -20.27
CA ASP A 128 11.28 13.87 -21.25
C ASP A 128 10.26 13.24 -22.21
N ALA A 129 9.31 12.46 -21.66
CA ALA A 129 8.22 11.72 -22.33
C ALA A 129 8.23 11.87 -23.87
N SER A 130 9.18 11.18 -24.49
CA SER A 130 9.62 11.48 -25.85
C SER A 130 8.73 10.78 -26.88
N THR A 131 8.01 9.74 -26.43
CA THR A 131 7.08 8.97 -27.23
C THR A 131 5.63 9.40 -26.98
N THR A 132 4.76 9.21 -27.99
CA THR A 132 3.31 9.45 -27.84
C THR A 132 2.70 8.63 -26.71
N GLN A 133 3.20 7.41 -26.49
CA GLN A 133 2.75 6.54 -25.41
C GLN A 133 3.10 7.13 -24.02
N GLU A 134 4.34 7.53 -23.79
CA GLU A 134 4.75 8.12 -22.52
C GLU A 134 4.01 9.43 -22.21
N ARG A 135 3.64 10.20 -23.23
CA ARG A 135 2.82 11.42 -23.06
C ARG A 135 1.40 11.09 -22.59
N GLU A 136 0.79 10.05 -23.15
CA GLU A 136 -0.52 9.60 -22.69
C GLU A 136 -0.44 9.02 -21.27
N GLU A 137 0.62 8.25 -20.97
CA GLU A 137 0.88 7.75 -19.61
C GLU A 137 1.06 8.90 -18.61
N LEU A 138 1.77 9.97 -18.99
CA LEU A 138 1.95 11.16 -18.16
C LEU A 138 0.61 11.86 -17.90
N LYS A 139 -0.23 12.02 -18.93
CA LYS A 139 -1.56 12.60 -18.79
C LYS A 139 -2.43 11.79 -17.83
N VAL A 140 -2.47 10.47 -17.98
CA VAL A 140 -3.19 9.57 -17.07
C VAL A 140 -2.63 9.67 -15.65
N ALA A 141 -1.31 9.73 -15.47
CA ALA A 141 -0.69 9.85 -14.17
C ALA A 141 -1.04 11.18 -13.47
N LEU A 142 -1.07 12.29 -14.22
CA LEU A 142 -1.51 13.60 -13.74
C LEU A 142 -2.99 13.60 -13.33
N ASP A 143 -3.87 13.01 -14.14
CA ASP A 143 -5.29 12.86 -13.80
C ASP A 143 -5.49 12.03 -12.53
N MET A 144 -4.76 10.92 -12.41
CA MET A 144 -4.79 10.07 -11.21
C MET A 144 -4.27 10.81 -9.97
N LEU A 145 -3.17 11.57 -10.10
CA LEU A 145 -2.65 12.41 -9.02
C LEU A 145 -3.75 13.36 -8.50
N ARG A 146 -4.42 14.09 -9.41
CA ARG A 146 -5.50 15.00 -9.04
C ARG A 146 -6.62 14.28 -8.29
N ILE A 147 -7.07 13.12 -8.79
CA ILE A 147 -8.11 12.31 -8.13
C ILE A 147 -7.69 11.91 -6.71
N HIS A 148 -6.43 11.48 -6.54
CA HIS A 148 -5.90 11.06 -5.24
C HIS A 148 -5.71 12.23 -4.27
N GLU A 149 -5.28 13.41 -4.75
CA GLU A 149 -5.18 14.63 -3.95
C GLU A 149 -6.56 15.11 -3.47
N GLU A 150 -7.55 15.12 -4.36
CA GLU A 150 -8.94 15.42 -3.99
C GLU A 150 -9.50 14.42 -2.96
N ALA A 151 -9.21 13.13 -3.13
CA ALA A 151 -9.59 12.10 -2.16
C ALA A 151 -8.91 12.33 -0.80
N MET A 152 -7.62 12.68 -0.78
CA MET A 152 -6.91 13.01 0.45
C MET A 152 -7.51 14.25 1.14
N ALA A 153 -7.83 15.30 0.38
CA ALA A 153 -8.45 16.51 0.90
C ALA A 153 -9.84 16.24 1.50
N ARG A 154 -10.63 15.34 0.89
CA ARG A 154 -11.91 14.87 1.47
C ARG A 154 -11.69 14.14 2.80
N GLN A 155 -10.72 13.22 2.87
CA GLN A 155 -10.44 12.47 4.10
C GLN A 155 -9.95 13.38 5.24
N LYS A 156 -9.13 14.39 4.93
CA LYS A 156 -8.68 15.39 5.91
C LYS A 156 -9.84 16.19 6.49
N ARG A 157 -10.75 16.70 5.65
CA ARG A 157 -11.94 17.44 6.08
C ARG A 157 -12.83 16.62 7.01
N PHE A 158 -13.13 15.36 6.64
CA PHE A 158 -13.90 14.47 7.52
C PHE A 158 -13.25 14.27 8.89
N LEU A 159 -11.91 14.19 8.96
CA LEU A 159 -11.20 14.05 10.22
C LEU A 159 -11.25 15.33 11.08
N GLU A 160 -11.22 16.50 10.46
CA GLU A 160 -11.35 17.79 11.13
C GLU A 160 -12.76 18.01 11.69
N GLU A 161 -13.79 17.72 10.88
CA GLU A 161 -15.19 17.75 11.29
C GLU A 161 -15.48 16.81 12.47
N TRP A 162 -14.84 15.64 12.50
CA TRP A 162 -14.97 14.68 13.62
C TRP A 162 -14.27 15.11 14.92
N LYS A 163 -13.37 16.11 14.86
CA LYS A 163 -12.64 16.62 16.03
C LYS A 163 -13.25 17.90 16.59
N SER A 164 -14.09 18.60 15.82
CA SER A 164 -14.83 19.80 16.23
C SER A 164 -16.10 19.43 16.99
#